data_AF-A0A7Y2Q2P6-F1
#
_entry.id   AF-A0A7Y2Q2P6-F1
#
_cell.length_a   1.000
_cell.length_b   1.000
_cell.length_c   1.000
_cell.angle_alpha   90.00
_cell.angle_beta   90.00
_cell.angle_gamma   90.00
#
_symmetry.space_group_name_H-M   'P 1'
#
loop_
_entity.id
_entity.type
_entity.pdbx_description
1 polymer ?
#
loop_
_entity_poly.entity_id
_entity_poly.type
_entity_poly.pdbx_seq_one_letter_code
_entity_poly.pdbx_strand_id
1 'polypeptide(L)'
;MPDPATHDLDDGRDETPAERADRNWSEVLQELRVMQTGTQILTGFLLALAFQPAFRDLSNGQRLVYLILIVLSALSAIVALAPVALHRVLFRRRAKEVVVAYGHAALVTSLVTVAILLVGVVGFVFDVVVGDAASWIAIAMLLAVLATLWLIAPAVIRARHFARSPR
;
A
#
# COMPACT_ATOMS: atom_id res chain seq x y z
N MET A 1 36.42 8.17 -28.28
CA MET A 1 35.45 7.17 -28.76
C MET A 1 34.81 6.56 -27.52
N PRO A 2 33.58 6.94 -27.14
CA PRO A 2 32.93 6.38 -25.96
C PRO A 2 32.53 4.91 -26.22
N ASP A 3 32.72 4.07 -25.21
CA ASP A 3 32.45 2.63 -25.22
C ASP A 3 30.93 2.33 -25.23
N PRO A 4 30.40 1.55 -26.19
CA PRO A 4 28.97 1.37 -26.45
C PRO A 4 28.25 0.28 -25.63
N ALA A 5 28.87 -0.32 -24.62
CA ALA A 5 28.20 -1.27 -23.73
C ALA A 5 27.66 -0.53 -22.48
N THR A 6 26.38 -0.25 -22.27
CA THR A 6 25.13 -0.88 -22.72
C THR A 6 24.01 0.15 -22.57
N HIS A 7 23.57 0.77 -23.66
CA HIS A 7 22.31 1.53 -23.70
C HIS A 7 21.14 0.52 -23.78
N ASP A 8 20.68 0.05 -22.62
CA ASP A 8 19.44 -0.75 -22.55
C ASP A 8 18.23 0.20 -22.63
N LEU A 9 17.76 0.38 -23.87
CA LEU A 9 16.58 1.15 -24.26
C LEU A 9 15.34 0.27 -24.17
N ASP A 10 14.43 0.60 -23.27
CA ASP A 10 13.02 0.15 -23.36
C ASP A 10 12.01 1.28 -23.02
N ASP A 11 12.45 2.52 -22.74
CA ASP A 11 11.57 3.69 -22.56
C ASP A 11 11.92 4.93 -23.41
N GLY A 12 12.97 4.84 -24.24
CA GLY A 12 13.43 5.91 -25.11
C GLY A 12 14.30 7.00 -24.46
N ARG A 13 14.74 6.82 -23.20
CA ARG A 13 15.64 7.77 -22.50
C ARG A 13 17.08 7.25 -22.44
N ASP A 14 18.03 8.14 -22.63
CA ASP A 14 19.45 7.90 -22.37
C ASP A 14 19.75 8.10 -20.86
N GLU A 15 19.55 7.06 -20.05
CA GLU A 15 19.88 7.05 -18.62
C GLU A 15 20.85 5.91 -18.26
N THR A 16 21.83 6.19 -17.40
CA THR A 16 22.72 5.16 -16.82
C THR A 16 21.96 4.30 -15.79
N PRO A 17 22.42 3.09 -15.47
CA PRO A 17 21.78 2.24 -14.45
C PRO A 17 21.63 2.93 -13.08
N ALA A 18 22.57 3.79 -12.72
CA ALA A 18 22.53 4.54 -11.47
C ALA A 18 21.45 5.63 -11.47
N GLU A 19 21.27 6.33 -12.61
CA GLU A 19 20.22 7.34 -12.80
C GLU A 19 18.83 6.71 -12.80
N ARG A 20 18.67 5.57 -13.46
CA ARG A 20 17.43 4.78 -13.43
C ARG A 20 17.04 4.36 -12.02
N ALA A 21 18.00 3.87 -11.23
CA ALA A 21 17.76 3.46 -9.85
C ALA A 21 17.34 4.65 -8.96
N ASP A 22 17.90 5.85 -9.19
CA ASP A 22 17.48 7.07 -8.49
C ASP A 22 16.06 7.50 -8.83
N ARG A 23 15.68 7.39 -10.11
CA ARG A 23 14.32 7.68 -10.58
C ARG A 23 13.31 6.68 -10.01
N ASN A 24 13.57 5.38 -10.14
CA ASN A 24 12.67 4.36 -9.58
C ASN A 24 12.52 4.52 -8.06
N TRP A 25 13.58 4.92 -7.37
CA TRP A 25 13.51 5.23 -5.94
C TRP A 25 12.60 6.42 -5.63
N SER A 26 12.67 7.50 -6.41
CA SER A 26 11.79 8.66 -6.22
C SER A 26 10.32 8.33 -6.52
N GLU A 27 10.04 7.52 -7.54
CA GLU A 27 8.72 7.00 -7.88
C GLU A 27 8.15 6.17 -6.71
N VAL A 28 8.91 5.21 -6.18
CA VAL A 28 8.50 4.41 -5.00
C VAL A 28 8.22 5.28 -3.78
N LEU A 29 9.08 6.27 -3.49
CA LEU A 29 8.86 7.19 -2.36
C LEU A 29 7.61 8.07 -2.55
N GLN A 30 7.30 8.46 -3.78
CA GLN A 30 6.10 9.23 -4.08
C GLN A 30 4.84 8.37 -3.88
N GLU A 31 4.82 7.14 -4.40
CA GLU A 31 3.71 6.20 -4.22
C GLU A 31 3.47 5.89 -2.74
N LEU A 32 4.55 5.63 -1.99
CA LEU A 32 4.47 5.45 -0.54
C LEU A 32 3.89 6.67 0.17
N ARG A 33 4.29 7.88 -0.23
CA ARG A 33 3.80 9.12 0.39
C ARG A 33 2.30 9.31 0.17
N VAL A 34 1.80 9.04 -1.05
CA VAL A 34 0.36 9.11 -1.36
C VAL A 34 -0.43 8.16 -0.46
N MET A 35 0.05 6.93 -0.28
CA MET A 35 -0.60 5.93 0.58
C MET A 35 -0.50 6.25 2.08
N GLN A 36 0.61 6.86 2.50
CA GLN A 36 0.90 7.16 3.90
C GLN A 36 -0.12 8.14 4.50
N THR A 37 -0.53 9.17 3.76
CA THR A 37 -1.50 10.15 4.25
C THR A 37 -2.84 9.51 4.62
N GLY A 38 -3.36 8.62 3.78
CA GLY A 38 -4.60 7.90 4.07
C GLY A 38 -4.48 7.01 5.32
N THR A 39 -3.36 6.31 5.45
CA THR A 39 -3.10 5.44 6.61
C THR A 39 -2.96 6.24 7.90
N GLN A 40 -2.30 7.40 7.88
CA GLN A 40 -2.15 8.26 9.05
C GLN A 40 -3.50 8.77 9.56
N ILE A 41 -4.39 9.18 8.64
CA ILE A 41 -5.74 9.63 8.98
C ILE A 41 -6.52 8.48 9.66
N LEU A 42 -6.55 7.29 9.05
CA LEU A 42 -7.21 6.11 9.63
C LEU A 42 -6.64 5.75 11.01
N THR A 43 -5.31 5.76 11.14
CA THR A 43 -4.62 5.48 12.42
C THR A 43 -5.06 6.48 13.50
N GLY A 44 -5.09 7.77 13.17
CA GLY A 44 -5.50 8.82 14.09
C GLY A 44 -6.96 8.68 14.53
N PHE A 45 -7.86 8.36 13.60
CA PHE A 45 -9.27 8.09 13.91
C PHE A 45 -9.44 6.88 14.82
N LEU A 46 -8.74 5.78 14.54
CA LEU A 46 -8.79 4.60 15.40
C LEU A 46 -8.28 4.95 16.79
N LEU A 47 -7.13 5.62 16.91
CA LEU A 47 -6.59 6.00 18.22
C LEU A 47 -7.52 6.94 19.00
N ALA A 48 -8.15 7.89 18.32
CA ALA A 48 -9.12 8.80 18.95
C ALA A 48 -10.36 8.05 19.46
N LEU A 49 -10.77 6.98 18.78
CA LEU A 49 -11.93 6.17 19.15
C LEU A 49 -11.76 5.51 20.52
N ALA A 50 -10.55 5.05 20.88
CA ALA A 50 -10.28 4.43 22.18
C ALA A 50 -10.61 5.33 23.38
N PHE A 51 -10.61 6.65 23.19
CA PHE A 51 -10.88 7.62 24.26
C PHE A 51 -12.31 8.15 24.22
N GLN A 52 -13.13 7.74 23.26
CA GLN A 52 -14.53 8.15 23.20
C GLN A 52 -15.35 7.42 24.27
N PRO A 53 -16.36 8.09 24.88
CA PRO A 53 -17.23 7.45 25.88
C PRO A 53 -17.87 6.15 25.38
N ALA A 54 -18.32 6.13 24.13
CA ALA A 54 -18.95 4.98 23.45
C ALA A 54 -18.02 3.75 23.34
N PHE A 55 -16.71 3.91 23.49
CA PHE A 55 -15.79 2.77 23.49
C PHE A 55 -16.04 1.80 24.65
N ARG A 56 -16.60 2.29 25.76
CA ARG A 56 -16.95 1.46 26.93
C ARG A 56 -18.10 0.51 26.64
N ASP A 57 -18.97 0.87 25.71
CA ASP A 57 -20.18 0.13 25.35
C ASP A 57 -19.90 -0.96 24.30
N LEU A 58 -18.68 -1.01 23.75
CA LEU A 58 -18.27 -2.07 22.83
C LEU A 58 -18.31 -3.44 23.49
N SER A 59 -18.85 -4.41 22.77
CA SER A 59 -18.75 -5.81 23.16
C SER A 59 -17.29 -6.27 23.18
N ASN A 60 -17.01 -7.39 23.86
CA ASN A 60 -15.66 -7.97 23.90
C ASN A 60 -15.14 -8.31 22.48
N GLY A 61 -16.03 -8.76 21.58
CA GLY A 61 -15.68 -9.06 20.19
C GLY A 61 -15.30 -7.82 19.42
N GLN A 62 -16.09 -6.75 19.51
CA GLN A 62 -15.80 -5.46 18.88
C GLN A 62 -14.48 -4.87 19.39
N ARG A 63 -14.23 -4.94 20.70
CA ARG A 63 -12.98 -4.46 21.29
C ARG A 63 -11.77 -5.25 20.77
N LEU A 64 -11.89 -6.57 20.61
CA LEU A 64 -10.83 -7.39 20.02
C LEU A 64 -10.56 -7.01 18.57
N VAL A 65 -11.61 -6.88 17.75
CA VAL A 65 -11.49 -6.43 16.34
C VAL A 65 -10.81 -5.07 16.27
N TYR A 66 -11.24 -4.11 17.09
CA TYR A 66 -10.60 -2.80 17.18
C TYR A 66 -9.10 -2.88 17.49
N LEU A 67 -8.68 -3.69 18.46
CA LEU A 67 -7.25 -3.86 18.79
C LEU A 67 -6.47 -4.48 17.64
N ILE A 68 -7.04 -5.44 16.92
CA ILE A 68 -6.44 -6.02 15.70
C ILE A 68 -6.25 -4.93 14.64
N LEU A 69 -7.26 -4.06 14.42
CA LEU A 69 -7.17 -2.96 13.46
C LEU A 69 -6.09 -1.94 13.86
N ILE A 70 -5.95 -1.62 15.14
CA ILE A 70 -4.86 -0.76 15.64
C ILE A 70 -3.48 -1.37 15.35
N VAL A 71 -3.30 -2.66 15.63
CA VAL A 71 -2.04 -3.36 15.35
C VAL A 71 -1.76 -3.38 13.85
N LEU A 72 -2.76 -3.67 13.02
CA LEU A 72 -2.63 -3.67 11.57
C LEU A 72 -2.26 -2.28 11.02
N SER A 73 -2.85 -1.23 11.57
CA SER A 73 -2.52 0.16 11.25
C SER A 73 -1.07 0.51 11.61
N ALA A 74 -0.62 0.09 12.80
CA ALA A 74 0.77 0.29 13.23
C ALA A 74 1.76 -0.48 12.35
N LEU A 75 1.47 -1.74 12.03
CA LEU A 75 2.28 -2.56 11.14
C LEU A 75 2.38 -1.93 9.74
N SER A 76 1.27 -1.46 9.19
CA SER A 76 1.26 -0.75 7.91
C SER A 76 2.18 0.48 7.92
N ALA A 77 2.13 1.28 9.00
CA ALA A 77 3.00 2.44 9.15
C ALA A 77 4.50 2.04 9.25
N ILE A 78 4.81 0.98 10.01
CA ILE A 78 6.18 0.47 10.15
C ILE A 78 6.73 -0.03 8.80
N VAL A 79 5.94 -0.83 8.07
CA VAL A 79 6.34 -1.34 6.74
C VAL A 79 6.56 -0.18 5.77
N ALA A 80 5.68 0.83 5.76
CA ALA A 80 5.83 2.00 4.90
C ALA A 80 7.08 2.85 5.23
N LEU A 81 7.55 2.85 6.48
CA LEU A 81 8.78 3.54 6.90
C LEU A 81 10.07 2.74 6.62
N ALA A 82 9.96 1.42 6.42
CA ALA A 82 11.10 0.54 6.28
C ALA A 82 12.07 0.92 5.13
N PRO A 83 11.61 1.33 3.93
CA PRO A 83 12.50 1.72 2.84
C PRO A 83 13.36 2.93 3.20
N VAL A 84 12.80 3.90 3.93
CA VAL A 84 13.52 5.10 4.36
C VAL A 84 14.62 4.73 5.36
N ALA A 85 14.34 3.82 6.29
CA ALA A 85 15.32 3.30 7.23
C ALA A 85 16.44 2.55 6.51
N LEU A 86 16.08 1.66 5.57
CA LEU A 86 17.04 0.88 4.78
C LEU A 86 17.94 1.79 3.93
N HIS A 87 17.36 2.77 3.24
CA HIS A 87 18.11 3.76 2.46
C HIS A 87 19.11 4.53 3.34
N ARG A 88 18.71 4.92 4.56
CA ARG A 88 19.60 5.62 5.49
C ARG A 88 20.78 4.76 5.94
N VAL A 89 20.59 3.45 6.13
CA VAL A 89 21.64 2.50 6.52
C VAL A 89 22.60 2.18 5.37
N LEU A 90 22.08 2.04 4.15
CA LEU A 90 22.88 1.74 2.95
C LEU A 90 23.43 2.98 2.25
N PHE A 91 23.17 4.17 2.79
CA PHE A 91 23.67 5.43 2.25
C PHE A 91 25.20 5.36 2.10
N ARG A 92 25.69 5.62 0.87
CA ARG A 92 27.10 5.53 0.41
C ARG A 92 27.64 4.14 0.03
N ARG A 93 26.85 3.05 0.07
CA ARG A 93 27.31 1.70 -0.36
C ARG A 93 27.08 1.35 -1.84
N ARG A 94 26.67 2.30 -2.69
CA ARG A 94 26.32 2.10 -4.13
C ARG A 94 25.28 1.01 -4.43
N ALA A 95 24.58 0.48 -3.42
CA ALA A 95 23.61 -0.61 -3.55
C ALA A 95 22.17 -0.12 -3.79
N LYS A 96 21.97 0.80 -4.74
CA LYS A 96 20.65 1.43 -4.98
C LYS A 96 19.60 0.45 -5.52
N GLU A 97 20.00 -0.54 -6.33
CA GLU A 97 19.08 -1.57 -6.85
C GLU A 97 18.42 -2.39 -5.73
N VAL A 98 19.17 -2.74 -4.68
CA VAL A 98 18.64 -3.45 -3.51
C VAL A 98 17.61 -2.60 -2.76
N VAL A 99 17.86 -1.29 -2.66
CA VAL A 99 16.95 -0.35 -2.00
C VAL A 99 15.65 -0.20 -2.79
N VAL A 100 15.72 -0.16 -4.13
CA VAL A 100 14.53 -0.10 -5.01
C VAL A 100 13.71 -1.39 -4.91
N ALA A 101 14.34 -2.56 -4.98
CA ALA A 101 13.64 -3.85 -4.87
C ALA A 101 12.96 -4.02 -3.50
N TYR A 102 13.66 -3.66 -2.42
CA TYR A 102 13.08 -3.65 -1.08
C TYR A 102 11.96 -2.62 -0.93
N GLY A 103 12.14 -1.42 -1.50
CA GLY A 103 11.14 -0.36 -1.52
C GLY A 103 9.84 -0.81 -2.21
N HIS A 104 9.95 -1.48 -3.35
CA HIS A 104 8.81 -2.05 -4.06
C HIS A 104 8.10 -3.14 -3.22
N ALA A 105 8.85 -4.06 -2.62
CA ALA A 105 8.29 -5.09 -1.75
C ALA A 105 7.55 -4.48 -0.54
N ALA A 106 8.13 -3.47 0.09
CA ALA A 106 7.52 -2.74 1.20
C ALA A 106 6.25 -1.98 0.76
N LEU A 107 6.28 -1.33 -0.41
CA LEU A 107 5.12 -0.68 -1.00
C LEU A 107 3.97 -1.67 -1.21
N VAL A 108 4.21 -2.80 -1.87
CA VAL A 108 3.18 -3.83 -2.12
C VAL A 108 2.64 -4.39 -0.80
N THR A 109 3.53 -4.68 0.16
CA THR A 109 3.14 -5.21 1.47
C THR A 109 2.26 -4.21 2.23
N SER A 110 2.65 -2.93 2.26
CA SER A 110 1.86 -1.87 2.86
C SER A 110 0.53 -1.70 2.14
N LEU A 111 0.51 -1.74 0.81
CA LEU A 111 -0.70 -1.58 0.01
C LEU A 111 -1.75 -2.65 0.35
N VAL A 112 -1.34 -3.92 0.42
CA VAL A 112 -2.21 -5.03 0.85
C VAL A 112 -2.67 -4.84 2.30
N THR A 113 -1.75 -4.45 3.19
CA THR A 113 -2.06 -4.23 4.61
C THR A 113 -3.09 -3.11 4.81
N VAL A 114 -2.95 -1.99 4.10
CA VAL A 114 -3.89 -0.86 4.11
C VAL A 114 -5.26 -1.27 3.55
N ALA A 115 -5.30 -2.10 2.50
CA ALA A 115 -6.56 -2.58 1.95
C ALA A 115 -7.33 -3.44 2.97
N ILE A 116 -6.65 -4.36 3.66
CA ILE A 116 -7.24 -5.18 4.73
C ILE A 116 -7.72 -4.28 5.87
N LEU A 117 -6.89 -3.30 6.27
CA LEU A 117 -7.24 -2.33 7.31
C LEU A 117 -8.50 -1.55 6.94
N LEU A 118 -8.59 -1.02 5.72
CA LEU A 118 -9.73 -0.24 5.28
C LEU A 118 -11.03 -1.04 5.30
N VAL A 119 -11.01 -2.27 4.76
CA VAL A 119 -12.16 -3.19 4.81
C VAL A 119 -12.54 -3.50 6.25
N GLY A 120 -11.56 -3.79 7.09
CA GLY A 120 -11.78 -4.11 8.50
C GLY A 120 -12.33 -2.94 9.30
N VAL A 121 -11.83 -1.71 9.08
CA VAL A 121 -12.33 -0.49 9.74
C VAL A 121 -13.77 -0.22 9.34
N VAL A 122 -14.11 -0.30 8.06
CA VAL A 122 -15.49 -0.08 7.61
C VAL A 122 -16.41 -1.17 8.16
N GLY A 123 -16.00 -2.45 8.07
CA GLY A 123 -16.76 -3.55 8.67
C GLY A 123 -17.00 -3.35 10.17
N PHE A 124 -15.97 -2.96 10.92
CA PHE A 124 -16.07 -2.66 12.35
C PHE A 124 -17.03 -1.50 12.62
N VAL A 125 -16.96 -0.40 11.86
CA VAL A 125 -17.88 0.73 12.03
C VAL A 125 -19.33 0.31 11.77
N PHE A 126 -19.59 -0.47 10.72
CA PHE A 126 -20.93 -0.96 10.42
C PHE A 126 -21.45 -1.94 11.49
N ASP A 127 -20.60 -2.80 12.02
CA ASP A 127 -20.96 -3.70 13.12
C ASP A 127 -21.37 -2.92 14.38
N VAL A 128 -20.62 -1.86 14.71
CA VAL A 128 -20.91 -1.03 15.89
C VAL A 128 -22.16 -0.17 15.71
N VAL A 129 -22.38 0.38 14.52
CA VAL A 129 -23.44 1.38 14.28
C VAL A 129 -24.78 0.74 13.89
N VAL A 130 -24.75 -0.34 13.12
CA VAL A 130 -25.95 -0.94 12.50
C VAL A 130 -26.12 -2.40 12.92
N GLY A 131 -25.03 -3.15 13.04
CA GLY A 131 -24.98 -4.55 13.45
C GLY A 131 -24.33 -5.48 12.43
N ASP A 132 -24.17 -6.74 12.84
CA ASP A 132 -23.38 -7.77 12.14
C ASP A 132 -23.77 -7.97 10.66
N ALA A 133 -25.07 -8.07 10.36
CA ALA A 133 -25.53 -8.26 8.97
C ALA A 133 -25.09 -7.11 8.04
N ALA A 134 -25.13 -5.87 8.51
CA ALA A 134 -24.70 -4.71 7.74
C ALA A 134 -23.16 -4.66 7.58
N SER A 135 -22.43 -5.14 8.58
CA SER A 135 -20.97 -5.31 8.53
C SER A 135 -20.54 -6.22 7.37
N TRP A 136 -21.15 -7.41 7.27
CA TRP A 136 -20.82 -8.36 6.20
C TRP A 136 -21.16 -7.84 4.81
N ILE A 137 -22.26 -7.10 4.66
CA ILE A 137 -22.63 -6.45 3.39
C ILE A 137 -21.56 -5.41 3.00
N ALA A 138 -21.15 -4.55 3.95
CA ALA A 138 -20.14 -3.54 3.70
C ALA A 138 -18.78 -4.15 3.33
N ILE A 139 -18.36 -5.21 4.04
CA ILE A 139 -17.14 -5.98 3.74
C ILE A 139 -17.21 -6.57 2.33
N ALA A 140 -18.29 -7.25 1.98
CA ALA A 140 -18.45 -7.88 0.67
C ALA A 140 -18.41 -6.84 -0.46
N MET A 141 -19.08 -5.70 -0.29
CA MET A 141 -19.06 -4.59 -1.25
C MET A 141 -17.65 -4.03 -1.46
N LEU A 142 -16.91 -3.78 -0.37
CA LEU A 142 -15.54 -3.26 -0.47
C LEU A 142 -14.57 -4.26 -1.08
N LEU A 143 -14.69 -5.55 -0.73
CA LEU A 143 -13.89 -6.60 -1.34
C LEU A 143 -14.17 -6.73 -2.84
N ALA A 144 -15.44 -6.58 -3.27
CA ALA A 144 -15.81 -6.56 -4.68
C ALA A 144 -15.18 -5.35 -5.41
N VAL A 145 -15.19 -4.16 -4.80
CA VAL A 145 -14.53 -2.97 -5.35
C VAL A 145 -13.02 -3.18 -5.46
N LEU A 146 -12.37 -3.69 -4.41
CA LEU A 146 -10.94 -4.00 -4.42
C LEU A 146 -10.58 -5.02 -5.51
N ALA A 147 -11.33 -6.12 -5.59
CA ALA A 147 -11.12 -7.13 -6.63
C ALA A 147 -11.30 -6.54 -8.03
N THR A 148 -12.29 -5.65 -8.22
CA THR A 148 -12.52 -4.98 -9.50
C THR A 148 -11.36 -4.08 -9.88
N LEU A 149 -10.90 -3.23 -8.96
CA LEU A 149 -9.85 -2.25 -9.24
C LEU A 149 -8.46 -2.87 -9.36
N TRP A 150 -8.17 -3.93 -8.60
CA TRP A 150 -6.81 -4.49 -8.53
C TRP A 150 -6.61 -5.75 -9.38
N LEU A 151 -7.67 -6.52 -9.64
CA LEU A 151 -7.56 -7.76 -10.42
C LEU A 151 -8.22 -7.60 -11.80
N ILE A 152 -9.49 -7.16 -11.82
CA ILE A 152 -10.27 -7.11 -13.06
C ILE A 152 -9.76 -6.00 -13.98
N ALA A 153 -9.61 -4.77 -13.48
CA ALA A 153 -9.20 -3.64 -14.30
C ALA A 153 -7.79 -3.84 -14.93
N PRO A 154 -6.75 -4.25 -14.17
CA PRO A 154 -5.44 -4.51 -14.76
C PRO A 154 -5.46 -5.67 -15.76
N ALA A 155 -6.21 -6.74 -15.49
CA ALA A 155 -6.35 -7.86 -16.42
C ALA A 155 -7.02 -7.44 -17.73
N VAL A 156 -8.08 -6.62 -17.67
CA VAL A 156 -8.78 -6.09 -18.86
C VAL A 156 -7.88 -5.14 -19.65
N ILE A 157 -7.15 -4.24 -18.98
CA ILE A 157 -6.22 -3.32 -19.64
C ILE A 157 -5.11 -4.12 -20.33
N ARG A 158 -4.50 -5.08 -19.63
CA ARG A 158 -3.48 -5.98 -20.18
C ARG A 158 -3.99 -6.72 -21.41
N ALA A 159 -5.17 -7.35 -21.33
CA ALA A 159 -5.75 -8.09 -22.45
C ALA A 159 -6.01 -7.19 -23.68
N ARG A 160 -6.44 -5.95 -23.47
CA ARG A 160 -6.66 -4.97 -24.56
C ARG A 160 -5.38 -4.46 -25.20
N HIS A 161 -4.29 -4.32 -24.44
CA HIS A 161 -2.98 -3.94 -24.98
C HIS A 161 -2.38 -5.07 -25.83
N PHE A 162 -2.42 -6.33 -25.37
CA PHE A 162 -1.94 -7.47 -26.15
C PHE A 162 -2.74 -7.68 -27.46
N ALA A 163 -4.02 -7.31 -27.49
CA ALA A 163 -4.84 -7.39 -28.70
C ALA A 163 -4.53 -6.28 -29.75
N ARG A 164 -3.77 -5.24 -29.37
CA ARG A 164 -3.48 -4.06 -30.21
C ARG A 164 -2.05 -3.98 -30.74
N SER A 165 -1.30 -5.08 -30.68
CA SER A 165 0.03 -5.20 -31.32
C SER A 165 -0.11 -6.01 -32.61
N PRO A 166 -0.37 -5.38 -33.78
CA PRO A 166 -0.22 -6.07 -35.05
C PRO A 166 1.27 -6.37 -35.27
N ARG A 167 1.54 -7.56 -35.80
CA ARG A 167 2.87 -8.01 -36.24
C ARG A 167 3.47 -7.07 -37.28
#